data_AF-A0AAV5T3Z2-F1
#
_entry.id   AF-A0AAV5T3Z2-F1
#
_cell.length_a   1.000
_cell.length_b   1.000
_cell.length_c   1.000
_cell.angle_alpha   90.00
_cell.angle_beta   90.00
_cell.angle_gamma   90.00
#
_symmetry.space_group_name_H-M   'P 1'
#
loop_
_entity.id
_entity.type
_entity.pdbx_description
1 polymer ?
#
loop_
_entity_poly.entity_id
_entity_poly.type
_entity_poly.pdbx_seq_one_letter_code
_entity_poly.pdbx_strand_id
1 'polypeptide(L)'
;PAFHGEGQTLWSRALIISALTLLPYILTWIALRSRTASSYTRRLFKSLCLLMIFDVGGWLLSVGIMKLIYTVDISINDRFVLSFLAGWPVHFGLAVKPLIYYFTSIEYRAAFRNQLSCIIPPQQNIRHSTS
;
A
#
# COMPACT_ATOMS: atom_id res chain seq x y z
N PRO A 1 -6.51 -34.85 6.01
CA PRO A 1 -5.10 -34.78 5.54
C PRO A 1 -5.02 -34.87 4.01
N ALA A 2 -5.11 -33.74 3.30
CA ALA A 2 -5.20 -33.73 1.84
C ALA A 2 -4.74 -32.40 1.20
N PHE A 3 -3.52 -31.92 1.46
CA PHE A 3 -2.98 -30.72 0.78
C PHE A 3 -1.45 -30.74 0.61
N HIS A 4 -0.85 -31.90 0.36
CA HIS A 4 0.62 -32.02 0.24
C HIS A 4 1.17 -31.71 -1.17
N GLY A 5 0.31 -31.35 -2.15
CA GLY A 5 0.75 -31.08 -3.54
C GLY A 5 0.30 -29.72 -4.08
N GLU A 6 -1.00 -29.43 -4.09
CA GLU A 6 -1.54 -28.23 -4.75
C GLU A 6 -1.32 -26.92 -3.98
N GLY A 7 -1.23 -26.98 -2.64
CA GLY A 7 -0.99 -25.78 -1.83
C GLY A 7 0.37 -25.15 -2.13
N GLN A 8 1.43 -25.97 -2.23
CA GLN A 8 2.78 -25.47 -2.50
C GLN A 8 2.91 -24.81 -3.88
N THR A 9 2.20 -25.31 -4.89
CA THR A 9 2.26 -24.73 -6.25
C THR A 9 1.53 -23.40 -6.32
N LEU A 10 0.43 -23.23 -5.57
CA LEU A 10 -0.28 -21.95 -5.43
C LEU A 10 0.58 -20.91 -4.70
N TRP A 11 1.21 -21.27 -3.57
CA TRP A 11 2.11 -20.39 -2.84
C TRP A 11 3.35 -20.01 -3.66
N SER A 12 3.92 -20.96 -4.40
CA SER A 12 5.06 -20.69 -5.30
C SER A 12 4.69 -19.76 -6.45
N ARG A 13 3.50 -19.94 -7.05
CA ARG A 13 2.98 -19.03 -8.08
C ARG A 13 2.74 -17.62 -7.54
N ALA A 14 2.21 -17.48 -6.34
CA ALA A 14 2.01 -16.18 -5.70
C ALA A 14 3.34 -15.44 -5.45
N LEU A 15 4.39 -16.17 -5.04
CA LEU A 15 5.73 -15.60 -4.89
C LEU A 15 6.33 -15.16 -6.23
N ILE A 16 6.16 -15.96 -7.29
CA ILE A 16 6.65 -15.62 -8.64
C ILE A 16 5.94 -14.37 -9.17
N ILE A 17 4.62 -14.27 -9.01
CA ILE A 17 3.85 -13.09 -9.43
C ILE A 17 4.28 -11.85 -8.62
N SER A 18 4.49 -12.01 -7.31
CA SER A 18 5.00 -10.93 -6.45
C SER A 18 6.44 -10.52 -6.77
N ALA A 19 7.27 -11.46 -7.26
CA ALA A 19 8.61 -11.16 -7.73
C ALA A 19 8.59 -10.49 -9.12
N LEU A 20 7.63 -10.86 -9.98
CA LEU A 20 7.46 -10.26 -11.30
C LEU A 20 7.06 -8.79 -11.21
N THR A 21 6.31 -8.39 -10.19
CA THR A 21 5.98 -6.97 -9.96
C THR A 21 7.19 -6.14 -9.53
N LEU A 22 8.27 -6.73 -8.99
CA LEU A 22 9.52 -6.01 -8.67
C LEU A 22 10.28 -5.55 -9.92
N LEU A 23 10.19 -6.28 -11.03
CA LEU A 23 10.92 -5.98 -12.27
C LEU A 23 10.58 -4.61 -12.89
N PRO A 24 9.31 -4.23 -13.13
CA PRO A 24 8.97 -2.91 -13.65
C PRO A 24 9.43 -1.78 -12.71
N TYR A 25 9.55 -2.03 -11.40
CA TYR A 25 10.03 -1.06 -10.41
C TYR A 25 11.55 -0.88 -10.41
N ILE A 26 12.30 -1.98 -10.51
CA ILE A 26 13.75 -1.90 -10.69
C ILE A 26 14.06 -1.17 -12.01
N LEU A 27 13.30 -1.46 -13.07
CA LEU A 27 13.40 -0.75 -14.34
C LEU A 27 13.11 0.74 -14.21
N THR A 28 12.08 1.14 -13.47
CA THR A 28 11.79 2.58 -13.24
C THR A 28 12.86 3.25 -12.38
N TRP A 29 13.40 2.56 -11.37
CA TRP A 29 14.47 3.07 -10.52
C TRP A 29 15.77 3.30 -11.32
N ILE A 30 16.13 2.33 -12.16
CA ILE A 30 17.29 2.42 -13.05
C ILE A 30 17.08 3.53 -14.10
N ALA A 31 15.90 3.59 -14.72
CA ALA A 31 15.56 4.62 -15.70
C ALA A 31 15.60 6.04 -15.10
N LEU A 32 15.18 6.20 -13.83
CA LEU A 32 15.28 7.49 -13.14
C LEU A 32 16.72 7.84 -12.81
N ARG A 33 17.54 6.89 -12.36
CA ARG A 33 18.96 7.14 -12.06
C ARG A 33 19.73 7.53 -13.31
N SER A 34 19.30 7.05 -14.48
CA SER A 34 19.90 7.34 -15.78
C SER A 34 19.53 8.71 -16.36
N ARG A 35 18.47 9.39 -15.88
CA ARG A 35 18.04 10.68 -16.43
C ARG A 35 18.23 11.81 -15.43
N THR A 36 18.81 12.93 -15.87
CA THR A 36 18.85 14.22 -15.18
C THR A 36 17.43 14.80 -15.09
N ALA A 37 16.60 14.21 -14.24
CA ALA A 37 15.21 14.61 -14.06
C ALA A 37 15.10 15.86 -13.17
N SER A 38 14.13 16.72 -13.48
CA SER A 38 13.75 17.87 -12.67
C SER A 38 13.51 17.49 -11.21
N SER A 39 13.85 18.39 -10.29
CA SER A 39 13.62 18.23 -8.84
C SER A 39 12.18 17.85 -8.48
N TYR A 40 11.21 18.29 -9.30
CA TYR A 40 9.78 17.93 -9.16
C TYR A 40 9.54 16.44 -9.43
N THR A 41 10.00 15.96 -10.59
CA THR A 41 9.88 14.55 -11.00
C THR A 41 10.59 13.62 -10.03
N ARG A 42 11.74 14.02 -9.50
CA ARG A 42 12.50 13.24 -8.52
C ARG A 42 11.77 13.08 -7.18
N ARG A 43 11.04 14.10 -6.73
CA ARG A 43 10.18 14.03 -5.53
C ARG A 43 8.99 13.11 -5.73
N LEU A 44 8.27 13.25 -6.84
CA LEU A 44 7.15 12.37 -7.20
C LEU A 44 7.59 10.91 -7.28
N PHE A 45 8.73 10.66 -7.90
CA PHE A 45 9.27 9.32 -8.00
C PHE A 45 9.67 8.74 -6.64
N LYS A 46 10.33 9.53 -5.78
CA LYS A 46 10.69 9.09 -4.41
C LYS A 46 9.46 8.65 -3.62
N SER A 47 8.36 9.38 -3.78
CA SER A 47 7.05 9.03 -3.20
C SER A 47 6.48 7.74 -3.76
N LEU A 48 6.46 7.58 -5.08
CA LEU A 48 6.01 6.33 -5.72
C LEU A 48 6.85 5.15 -5.24
N CYS A 49 8.18 5.32 -5.14
CA CYS A 49 9.08 4.29 -4.65
C CYS A 49 8.78 3.92 -3.19
N LEU A 50 8.52 4.90 -2.31
CA LEU A 50 8.10 4.65 -0.93
C LEU A 50 6.78 3.89 -0.86
N LEU A 51 5.78 4.33 -1.63
CA LEU A 51 4.46 3.70 -1.68
C LEU A 51 4.57 2.22 -2.08
N MET A 52 5.51 1.91 -2.96
CA MET A 52 5.75 0.55 -3.43
C MET A 52 6.54 -0.30 -2.44
N ILE A 53 7.51 0.27 -1.72
CA ILE A 53 8.17 -0.44 -0.62
C ILE A 53 7.14 -0.83 0.44
N PHE A 54 6.21 0.06 0.79
CA PHE A 54 5.15 -0.25 1.74
C PHE A 54 4.12 -1.24 1.19
N ASP A 55 3.73 -1.12 -0.07
CA ASP A 55 2.76 -2.01 -0.72
C ASP A 55 3.34 -3.43 -0.90
N VAL A 56 4.45 -3.56 -1.62
CA VAL A 56 5.13 -4.83 -1.86
C VAL A 56 5.67 -5.41 -0.57
N GLY A 57 6.23 -4.58 0.32
CA GLY A 57 6.70 -5.00 1.64
C GLY A 57 5.56 -5.52 2.51
N GLY A 58 4.40 -4.87 2.50
CA GLY A 58 3.21 -5.33 3.22
C GLY A 58 2.72 -6.68 2.70
N TRP A 59 2.65 -6.87 1.38
CA TRP A 59 2.29 -8.15 0.77
C TRP A 59 3.33 -9.25 1.05
N LEU A 60 4.61 -8.97 0.87
CA LEU A 60 5.69 -9.93 1.10
C LEU A 60 5.75 -10.35 2.57
N LEU A 61 5.59 -9.39 3.49
CA LEU A 61 5.54 -9.66 4.92
C LEU A 61 4.33 -10.53 5.27
N SER A 62 3.16 -10.25 4.70
CA SER A 62 1.94 -11.02 4.92
C SER A 62 2.08 -12.47 4.42
N VAL A 63 2.61 -12.66 3.22
CA VAL A 63 2.90 -13.99 2.64
C VAL A 63 3.97 -14.72 3.45
N GLY A 64 5.01 -14.01 3.90
CA GLY A 64 6.08 -14.55 4.72
C GLY A 64 5.57 -15.03 6.08
N ILE A 65 4.77 -14.22 6.76
CA ILE A 65 4.12 -14.57 8.03
C ILE A 65 3.20 -15.78 7.83
N MET A 66 2.39 -15.81 6.78
CA MET A 66 1.54 -16.97 6.47
C MET A 66 2.37 -18.24 6.28
N LYS A 67 3.44 -18.18 5.48
CA LYS A 67 4.33 -19.33 5.29
C LYS A 67 4.94 -19.78 6.62
N LEU A 68 5.36 -18.85 7.47
CA LEU A 68 5.92 -19.15 8.80
C LEU A 68 4.91 -19.88 9.69
N ILE A 69 3.66 -19.40 9.74
CA ILE A 69 2.55 -20.00 10.51
C ILE A 69 2.24 -21.42 10.04
N TYR A 70 2.33 -21.68 8.74
CA TYR A 70 2.10 -23.02 8.18
C TYR A 70 3.29 -23.96 8.36
N THR A 71 4.52 -23.44 8.47
CA THR A 71 5.71 -24.27 8.75
C THR A 71 5.87 -24.64 10.22
N VAL A 72 5.29 -23.85 11.14
CA VAL A 72 5.30 -24.17 12.57
C VAL A 72 4.03 -24.97 12.90
N ASP A 73 4.17 -26.06 13.64
CA ASP A 73 3.05 -26.93 14.01
C ASP A 73 2.28 -26.34 15.20
N ILE A 74 1.56 -25.25 14.92
CA ILE A 74 0.78 -24.48 15.89
C ILE A 74 -0.66 -25.00 15.96
N SER A 75 -1.28 -24.89 17.13
CA SER A 75 -2.70 -25.23 17.36
C SER A 75 -3.63 -24.48 16.39
N ILE A 76 -4.74 -25.12 16.02
CA ILE A 76 -5.71 -24.57 15.05
C ILE A 76 -6.31 -23.22 15.47
N ASN A 77 -6.50 -22.99 16.77
CA ASN A 77 -7.02 -21.71 17.27
C ASN A 77 -6.01 -20.58 17.09
N ASP A 78 -4.73 -20.85 17.39
CA ASP A 78 -3.68 -19.84 17.29
C ASP A 78 -3.34 -19.54 15.82
N ARG A 79 -3.46 -20.53 14.93
CA ARG A 79 -3.31 -20.34 13.47
C ARG A 79 -4.33 -19.35 12.91
N PHE A 80 -5.58 -19.38 13.38
CA PHE A 80 -6.61 -18.46 12.92
C PHE A 80 -6.31 -17.01 13.31
N VAL A 81 -5.94 -16.78 14.57
CA VAL A 81 -5.59 -15.44 15.09
C VAL A 81 -4.36 -14.87 14.38
N LEU A 82 -3.33 -15.70 14.19
CA LEU A 82 -2.10 -15.29 13.50
C LEU A 82 -2.33 -15.03 12.01
N SER A 83 -3.20 -15.80 11.34
CA SER A 83 -3.57 -15.58 9.94
C SER A 83 -4.34 -14.26 9.76
N PHE A 84 -5.18 -13.91 10.73
CA PHE A 84 -5.88 -12.62 10.75
C PHE A 84 -4.90 -11.45 10.94
N LEU A 85 -3.95 -11.57 11.87
CA LEU A 85 -2.88 -10.59 12.07
C LEU A 85 -1.98 -10.45 10.83
N ALA A 86 -1.76 -11.54 10.10
CA ALA A 86 -0.97 -11.54 8.87
C ALA A 86 -1.60 -10.69 7.75
N GLY A 87 -2.89 -10.36 7.81
CA GLY A 87 -3.55 -9.48 6.84
C GLY A 87 -3.35 -7.98 7.11
N TRP A 88 -3.00 -7.60 8.35
CA TRP A 88 -2.85 -6.21 8.77
C TRP A 88 -1.81 -5.41 7.96
N PRO A 89 -0.63 -5.97 7.60
CA PRO A 89 0.37 -5.23 6.82
C PRO A 89 -0.16 -4.78 5.45
N VAL A 90 -1.03 -5.55 4.81
CA VAL A 90 -1.66 -5.18 3.53
C VAL A 90 -2.58 -3.98 3.71
N HIS A 91 -3.41 -3.99 4.77
CA HIS A 91 -4.30 -2.88 5.08
C HIS A 91 -3.55 -1.60 5.41
N PHE A 92 -2.43 -1.70 6.14
CA PHE A 92 -1.55 -0.57 6.43
C PHE A 92 -0.94 0.00 5.14
N GLY A 93 -0.50 -0.87 4.22
CA GLY A 93 -0.01 -0.48 2.90
C GLY A 93 -1.04 0.31 2.10
N LEU A 94 -2.34 -0.06 2.19
CA LEU A 94 -3.44 0.66 1.55
C LEU A 94 -3.69 2.04 2.19
N ALA A 95 -3.67 2.12 3.51
CA ALA A 95 -3.92 3.37 4.27
C ALA A 95 -2.81 4.41 4.09
N VAL A 96 -1.57 3.96 3.88
CA VAL A 96 -0.41 4.83 3.67
C VAL A 96 -0.44 5.55 2.31
N LYS A 97 -1.12 5.01 1.29
CA LYS A 97 -1.18 5.57 -0.07
C LYS A 97 -1.69 7.02 -0.11
N PRO A 98 -2.91 7.33 0.38
CA PRO A 98 -3.43 8.70 0.38
C PRO A 98 -2.55 9.65 1.21
N LEU A 99 -1.92 9.15 2.27
CA LEU A 99 -1.05 9.93 3.14
C LEU A 99 0.24 10.34 2.41
N ILE A 100 0.89 9.40 1.70
CA ILE A 100 2.08 9.68 0.88
C ILE A 100 1.75 10.64 -0.28
N TYR A 101 0.61 10.45 -0.96
CA TYR A 101 0.19 11.36 -2.04
C TYR A 101 -0.08 12.77 -1.50
N TYR A 102 -0.69 12.88 -0.33
CA TYR A 102 -0.92 14.16 0.34
C TYR A 102 0.41 14.88 0.64
N PHE A 103 1.42 14.20 1.19
CA PHE A 103 2.69 14.86 1.52
C PHE A 103 3.53 15.22 0.29
N THR A 104 3.45 14.46 -0.79
CA THR A 104 4.37 14.63 -1.93
C THR A 104 3.86 15.62 -2.97
N SER A 105 2.56 15.60 -3.27
CA SER A 105 2.00 16.33 -4.41
C SER A 105 1.18 17.52 -3.95
N ILE A 106 1.69 18.73 -4.19
CA ILE A 106 0.97 19.98 -3.90
C ILE A 106 -0.33 20.05 -4.73
N GLU A 107 -0.28 19.58 -5.97
CA GLU A 107 -1.44 19.43 -6.87
C GLU A 107 -2.51 18.49 -6.30
N TYR A 108 -2.09 17.40 -5.65
CA TYR A 108 -3.01 16.44 -5.04
C TYR A 108 -3.66 17.00 -3.77
N ARG A 109 -2.91 17.79 -2.97
CA ARG A 109 -3.49 18.54 -1.84
C ARG A 109 -4.51 19.57 -2.30
N ALA A 110 -4.26 20.23 -3.44
CA ALA A 110 -5.18 21.20 -4.02
C ALA A 110 -6.48 20.52 -4.49
N ALA A 111 -6.38 19.39 -5.19
CA ALA A 111 -7.55 18.60 -5.60
C ALA A 111 -8.34 18.07 -4.39
N PHE A 112 -7.64 17.57 -3.36
CA PHE A 112 -8.26 17.06 -2.14
C PHE A 112 -8.98 18.17 -1.36
N ARG A 113 -8.36 19.36 -1.22
CA ARG A 113 -9.02 20.54 -0.64
C ARG A 113 -10.23 20.96 -1.45
N ASN A 114 -10.16 20.95 -2.78
CA ASN A 114 -11.31 21.30 -3.62
C ASN A 114 -12.48 20.32 -3.44
N GLN A 115 -12.22 19.03 -3.31
CA GLN A 115 -13.27 18.04 -3.00
C GLN A 115 -13.84 18.23 -1.59
N LEU A 116 -13.01 18.51 -0.58
CA LEU A 116 -13.45 18.79 0.79
C LEU A 116 -14.26 20.08 0.92
N SER A 117 -13.89 21.14 0.19
CA SER A 117 -14.64 22.40 0.13
C SER A 117 -16.00 22.26 -0.55
N CYS A 118 -16.18 21.23 -1.39
CA CYS A 118 -17.47 20.90 -1.98
C CYS A 118 -18.36 20.12 -0.99
N ILE A 119 -17.75 19.27 -0.15
CA ILE A 119 -18.46 18.43 0.83
C ILE A 119 -18.81 19.19 2.11
N ILE A 120 -17.99 20.17 2.51
CA ILE A 120 -18.27 21.07 3.64
C ILE A 120 -18.87 22.34 3.06
N PRO A 121 -20.22 22.48 3.00
CA PRO A 121 -20.81 23.75 2.64
C PRO A 121 -20.32 24.81 3.64
N PRO A 122 -20.04 26.05 3.19
CA PRO A 122 -19.73 27.13 4.11
C PRO A 122 -20.88 27.20 5.12
N GLN A 123 -20.56 27.13 6.41
CA GLN A 123 -21.48 27.47 7.49
C GLN A 123 -22.03 28.85 7.15
N GLN A 124 -23.22 28.89 6.53
CA GLN A 124 -23.94 30.12 6.29
C GLN A 124 -24.23 30.66 7.67
N ASN A 125 -23.46 31.68 8.01
CA ASN A 125 -23.68 32.61 9.09
C ASN A 125 -25.16 32.96 9.09
N ILE A 126 -25.96 32.27 9.93
CA ILE A 126 -27.33 32.66 10.28
C ILE A 126 -27.15 33.92 11.14
N ARG A 127 -26.80 35.01 10.46
CA ARG A 127 -26.84 36.34 11.04
C ARG A 127 -28.32 36.62 11.18
N HIS A 128 -28.82 36.41 12.40
CA HIS A 128 -30.13 36.84 12.84
C HIS A 128 -30.33 38.30 12.40
N SER A 129 -31.04 38.47 11.29
CA SER A 129 -31.73 39.71 10.98
C SER A 129 -33.04 39.67 11.76
N THR A 130 -32.94 39.80 13.09
CA THR A 130 -34.10 40.19 13.90
C THR A 130 -34.23 41.70 13.75
N SER A 131 -35.01 42.07 12.73
CA SER A 131 -35.77 43.32 12.71
C SER A 131 -36.80 43.34 13.84
#